data_AF-A0A8T7FVZ1-F1
#
_entry.id   AF-A0A8T7FVZ1-F1
#
_cell.length_a   1.000
_cell.length_b   1.000
_cell.length_c   1.000
_cell.angle_alpha   90.00
_cell.angle_beta   90.00
_cell.angle_gamma   90.00
#
_symmetry.space_group_name_H-M   'P 1'
#
loop_
_entity.id
_entity.type
_entity.pdbx_description
1 polymer ?
#
loop_
_entity_poly.entity_id
_entity_poly.type
_entity_poly.pdbx_seq_one_letter_code
_entity_poly.pdbx_strand_id
1 'polypeptide(L)'
;MIRNPIVTPVKALWSRFQASSSPKSGNLYACWVNQEKLPEFIRSSQPAVRFLNLLGSLCSETQIPERNLIRNWGQPTIPNSAFLAACLIKLEEGRDSMGDLLLYLHEHPALIWLLGFPLVPSTRYSFGFDPQASLPTERHMARLLRQTPNQVFQALFVNSVHLLLQEFARQGILMNDCVSLDTKHILAWVKENNPKAYVDQRYKKDLQPKGDPDCRLGCKRKHNQRLQQSDEPATPKTNPLPAGNLQIGEFYWGYGSGIVVVKIPNKGEFVLAELTQPFNCPDLSYFFPLMQKTEQILGSKPRLGTFDAAFDAWYVYDYFHRDDDPLAFAAVPFSEKGRYKTKGRMFDAQGSPLCAAGLAMSLLFTFTTAPLAWLNMNAVNMDVHCSFPNQPEKHVQFGTRTTQKPKRDAPW
;
A
#
# COMPACT_ATOMS: atom_id res chain seq x y z
N MET A 1 -63.43 -7.27 -29.10
CA MET A 1 -63.25 -6.17 -30.09
C MET A 1 -63.12 -4.87 -29.31
N ILE A 2 -61.91 -4.52 -28.87
CA ILE A 2 -61.05 -3.46 -29.45
C ILE A 2 -61.77 -2.11 -29.56
N ARG A 3 -61.40 -1.17 -28.67
CA ARG A 3 -60.89 0.17 -29.02
C ARG A 3 -60.41 0.90 -27.77
N ASN A 4 -59.09 1.05 -27.67
CA ASN A 4 -58.40 1.95 -26.75
C ASN A 4 -58.71 3.41 -27.13
N PRO A 5 -58.90 4.34 -26.17
CA PRO A 5 -58.75 5.76 -26.44
C PRO A 5 -57.27 6.15 -26.40
N ILE A 6 -56.89 6.91 -27.42
CA ILE A 6 -55.57 7.49 -27.65
C ILE A 6 -55.34 8.60 -26.61
N VAL A 7 -54.43 8.36 -25.66
CA VAL A 7 -53.72 9.44 -24.96
C VAL A 7 -52.34 9.52 -25.57
N THR A 8 -52.17 10.40 -26.56
CA THR A 8 -50.88 10.77 -27.11
C THR A 8 -50.10 11.52 -26.02
N PRO A 9 -48.98 11.01 -25.49
CA PRO A 9 -48.16 11.81 -24.60
C PRO A 9 -47.30 12.72 -25.46
N VAL A 10 -47.43 14.02 -25.23
CA VAL A 10 -46.54 15.10 -25.64
C VAL A 10 -45.14 14.88 -25.02
N LYS A 11 -44.44 13.82 -25.42
CA LYS A 11 -43.05 13.52 -25.06
C LYS A 11 -42.09 13.59 -26.25
N ALA A 12 -42.61 13.63 -27.48
CA ALA A 12 -41.79 13.61 -28.70
C ALA A 12 -41.30 15.00 -29.18
N LEU A 13 -41.70 16.09 -28.52
CA LEU A 13 -41.26 17.45 -28.87
C LEU A 13 -40.27 18.06 -27.87
N TRP A 14 -40.06 17.44 -26.71
CA TRP A 14 -39.02 17.83 -25.75
C TRP A 14 -37.70 17.06 -25.94
N SER A 15 -37.69 15.99 -26.75
CA SER A 15 -36.48 15.24 -27.11
C SER A 15 -35.72 15.81 -28.32
N ARG A 16 -36.26 16.85 -28.98
CA ARG A 16 -35.60 17.57 -30.10
C ARG A 16 -34.88 18.85 -29.68
N PHE A 17 -34.92 19.22 -28.40
CA PHE A 17 -34.20 20.36 -27.83
C PHE A 17 -33.30 19.99 -26.65
N GLN A 18 -32.87 18.72 -26.55
CA GLN A 18 -31.56 18.45 -25.93
C GLN A 18 -30.53 18.77 -27.00
N ALA A 19 -30.09 20.04 -27.03
CA ALA A 19 -28.94 20.46 -27.81
C ALA A 19 -27.83 19.42 -27.63
N SER A 20 -27.42 18.79 -28.74
CA SER A 20 -26.25 17.92 -28.82
C SER A 20 -25.02 18.78 -28.52
N SER A 21 -24.79 19.04 -27.25
CA SER A 21 -23.62 19.78 -26.81
C SER A 21 -22.39 18.91 -27.06
N SER A 22 -21.39 19.48 -27.72
CA SER A 22 -20.06 18.89 -27.78
C SER A 22 -19.60 18.52 -26.36
N PRO A 23 -18.91 17.39 -26.18
CA PRO A 23 -18.40 17.01 -24.87
C PRO A 23 -17.57 18.15 -24.29
N LYS A 24 -17.84 18.50 -23.03
CA LYS A 24 -17.06 19.53 -22.33
C LYS A 24 -15.66 18.99 -22.05
N SER A 25 -14.64 19.84 -22.22
CA SER A 25 -13.25 19.54 -21.84
C SER A 25 -13.18 19.07 -20.38
N GLY A 26 -12.33 18.08 -20.10
CA GLY A 26 -12.06 17.56 -18.75
C GLY A 26 -12.79 16.28 -18.38
N ASN A 27 -13.93 15.99 -19.01
CA ASN A 27 -14.61 14.71 -18.81
C ASN A 27 -14.10 13.68 -19.82
N LEU A 28 -13.00 13.00 -19.44
CA LEU A 28 -12.33 12.00 -20.29
C LEU A 28 -13.27 10.87 -20.71
N TYR A 29 -14.11 10.39 -19.79
CA TYR A 29 -15.10 9.35 -20.10
C TYR A 29 -16.13 9.79 -21.13
N ALA A 30 -16.70 11.00 -20.99
CA ALA A 30 -17.66 11.54 -21.95
C ALA A 30 -17.02 11.77 -23.33
N CYS A 31 -15.77 12.23 -23.35
CA CYS A 31 -14.97 12.36 -24.57
C CYS A 31 -14.75 10.99 -25.24
N TRP A 32 -14.44 9.96 -24.45
CA TRP A 32 -14.18 8.61 -24.92
C TRP A 32 -15.44 7.93 -25.50
N VAL A 33 -16.60 8.14 -24.88
CA VAL A 33 -17.89 7.64 -25.40
C VAL A 33 -18.33 8.41 -26.65
N ASN A 34 -17.99 9.70 -26.77
CA ASN A 34 -18.45 10.58 -27.86
C ASN A 34 -17.30 11.01 -28.79
N GLN A 35 -16.44 10.09 -29.21
CA GLN A 35 -15.25 10.45 -30.03
C GLN A 35 -15.62 11.20 -31.32
N GLU A 36 -16.75 10.85 -31.94
CA GLU A 36 -17.26 11.48 -33.16
C GLU A 36 -17.61 12.97 -32.99
N LYS A 37 -17.88 13.41 -31.75
CA LYS A 37 -18.26 14.79 -31.42
C LYS A 37 -17.09 15.63 -30.93
N LEU A 38 -15.88 15.08 -30.91
CA LEU A 38 -14.70 15.80 -30.47
C LEU A 38 -14.31 16.90 -31.48
N PRO A 39 -13.74 18.02 -31.01
CA PRO A 39 -13.19 19.03 -31.90
C PRO A 39 -12.16 18.46 -32.87
N GLU A 40 -12.07 19.02 -34.07
CA GLU A 40 -11.21 18.49 -35.14
C GLU A 40 -9.72 18.45 -34.74
N PHE A 41 -9.24 19.46 -34.01
CA PHE A 41 -7.85 19.51 -33.54
C PHE A 41 -7.52 18.42 -32.50
N ILE A 42 -8.53 17.84 -31.85
CA ILE A 42 -8.37 16.67 -30.97
C ILE A 42 -8.32 15.40 -31.80
N ARG A 43 -9.28 15.22 -32.73
CA ARG A 43 -9.38 14.02 -33.58
C ARG A 43 -8.16 13.84 -34.50
N SER A 44 -7.60 14.95 -34.97
CA SER A 44 -6.39 14.96 -35.80
C SER A 44 -5.09 14.82 -34.98
N SER A 45 -5.14 14.91 -33.65
CA SER A 45 -3.98 14.75 -32.78
C SER A 45 -3.82 13.29 -32.37
N GLN A 46 -2.81 12.61 -32.95
CA GLN A 46 -2.52 11.21 -32.64
C GLN A 46 -2.25 10.95 -31.14
N PRO A 47 -1.47 11.80 -30.42
CA PRO A 47 -1.31 11.62 -28.98
C PRO A 47 -2.62 11.76 -28.21
N ALA A 48 -3.49 12.71 -28.59
CA ALA A 48 -4.78 12.91 -27.92
C ALA A 48 -5.71 11.71 -28.09
N VAL A 49 -5.82 11.17 -29.31
CA VAL A 49 -6.63 9.97 -29.58
C VAL A 49 -6.08 8.75 -28.82
N ARG A 50 -4.75 8.55 -28.83
CA ARG A 50 -4.12 7.45 -28.09
C ARG A 50 -4.42 7.53 -26.59
N PHE A 51 -4.20 8.69 -25.98
CA PHE A 51 -4.43 8.85 -24.54
C PHE A 51 -5.90 8.86 -24.16
N LEU A 52 -6.79 9.32 -25.05
CA LEU A 52 -8.21 9.17 -24.84
C LEU A 52 -8.63 7.70 -24.80
N ASN A 53 -8.09 6.86 -25.70
CA ASN A 53 -8.37 5.43 -25.70
C ASN A 53 -7.78 4.71 -24.48
N LEU A 54 -6.62 5.16 -23.98
CA LEU A 54 -5.97 4.56 -22.82
C LEU A 54 -6.63 4.97 -21.50
N LEU A 55 -6.96 6.26 -21.34
CA LEU A 55 -7.39 6.84 -20.06
C LEU A 55 -8.91 7.04 -19.96
N GLY A 56 -9.63 7.02 -21.09
CA GLY A 56 -11.04 7.35 -21.17
C GLY A 56 -11.94 6.49 -20.28
N SER A 57 -11.71 5.17 -20.28
CA SER A 57 -12.43 4.23 -19.41
C SER A 57 -11.97 4.28 -17.95
N LEU A 58 -10.72 4.67 -17.71
CA LEU A 58 -10.09 4.70 -16.39
C LEU A 58 -10.51 5.92 -15.55
N CYS A 59 -10.65 7.07 -16.19
CA CYS A 59 -10.86 8.36 -15.52
C CYS A 59 -12.32 8.82 -15.62
N SER A 60 -13.26 8.06 -15.05
CA SER A 60 -14.60 8.61 -14.83
C SER A 60 -14.55 9.64 -13.69
N GLU A 61 -14.93 10.89 -13.98
CA GLU A 61 -14.90 12.01 -13.01
C GLU A 61 -15.70 11.70 -11.74
N THR A 62 -16.73 10.85 -11.83
CA THR A 62 -17.59 10.47 -10.70
C THR A 62 -16.90 9.58 -9.67
N GLN A 63 -15.81 8.89 -10.04
CA GLN A 63 -15.13 7.95 -9.14
C GLN A 63 -13.83 8.51 -8.55
N ILE A 64 -13.29 9.61 -9.09
CA ILE A 64 -12.09 10.26 -8.57
C ILE A 64 -12.54 11.39 -7.63
N PRO A 65 -12.18 11.36 -6.33
CA PRO A 65 -12.51 12.44 -5.42
C PRO A 65 -11.94 13.78 -5.93
N GLU A 66 -12.84 14.71 -6.25
CA GLU A 66 -12.47 16.01 -6.80
C GLU A 66 -12.33 17.07 -5.70
N ARG A 67 -11.41 18.01 -5.90
CA ARG A 67 -11.21 19.15 -4.99
C ARG A 67 -12.17 20.29 -5.33
N ASN A 68 -12.35 21.22 -4.40
CA ASN A 68 -13.12 22.42 -4.68
C ASN A 68 -12.44 23.26 -5.78
N LEU A 69 -13.09 23.34 -6.94
CA LEU A 69 -12.61 24.09 -8.11
C LEU A 69 -12.99 25.58 -8.05
N ILE A 70 -13.98 25.93 -7.23
CA ILE A 70 -14.45 27.31 -7.06
C ILE A 70 -13.57 27.99 -6.01
N ARG A 71 -12.90 29.08 -6.39
CA ARG A 71 -12.12 29.93 -5.47
C ARG A 71 -12.49 31.39 -5.65
N ASN A 72 -12.51 32.11 -4.53
CA ASN A 72 -12.86 33.54 -4.50
C ASN A 72 -11.80 34.47 -5.10
N TRP A 73 -10.62 33.94 -5.48
CA TRP A 73 -9.44 34.74 -5.85
C TRP A 73 -9.14 34.74 -7.36
N GLY A 74 -10.11 34.39 -8.21
CA GLY A 74 -10.03 34.57 -9.67
C GLY A 74 -9.07 33.65 -10.44
N GLN A 75 -8.24 32.85 -9.78
CA GLN A 75 -7.40 31.85 -10.45
C GLN A 75 -8.12 30.50 -10.57
N PRO A 76 -8.22 29.94 -11.78
CA PRO A 76 -8.85 28.64 -11.95
C PRO A 76 -8.00 27.56 -11.28
N THR A 77 -8.69 26.67 -10.59
CA THR A 77 -8.06 25.56 -9.89
C THR A 77 -7.91 24.36 -10.82
N ILE A 78 -6.76 23.69 -10.75
CA ILE A 78 -6.51 22.48 -11.52
C ILE A 78 -7.30 21.32 -10.90
N PRO A 79 -8.14 20.61 -11.68
CA PRO A 79 -8.82 19.41 -11.24
C PRO A 79 -7.85 18.28 -10.89
N ASN A 80 -8.22 17.46 -9.90
CA ASN A 80 -7.49 16.24 -9.58
C ASN A 80 -7.48 15.30 -10.79
N SER A 81 -8.59 15.18 -11.52
CA SER A 81 -8.67 14.35 -12.73
C SER A 81 -7.61 14.73 -13.78
N ALA A 82 -7.51 16.03 -14.11
CA ALA A 82 -6.53 16.57 -15.04
C ALA A 82 -5.09 16.31 -14.58
N PHE A 83 -4.82 16.56 -13.29
CA PHE A 83 -3.51 16.35 -12.69
C PHE A 83 -3.08 14.87 -12.71
N LEU A 84 -3.97 13.95 -12.32
CA LEU A 84 -3.70 12.51 -12.33
C LEU A 84 -3.46 11.99 -13.74
N ALA A 85 -4.31 12.36 -14.69
CA ALA A 85 -4.16 11.93 -16.07
C ALA A 85 -2.87 12.47 -16.70
N ALA A 86 -2.46 13.70 -16.36
CA ALA A 86 -1.14 14.22 -16.74
C ALA A 86 0.01 13.42 -16.10
N CYS A 87 -0.13 12.97 -14.85
CA CYS A 87 0.86 12.09 -14.21
C CYS A 87 0.93 10.71 -14.89
N LEU A 88 -0.19 10.16 -15.35
CA LEU A 88 -0.21 8.91 -16.12
C LEU A 88 0.48 9.08 -17.47
N ILE A 89 0.25 10.19 -18.17
CA ILE A 89 0.98 10.53 -19.41
C ILE A 89 2.48 10.65 -19.14
N LYS A 90 2.88 11.30 -18.03
CA LYS A 90 4.28 11.38 -17.62
C LYS A 90 4.93 9.99 -17.51
N LEU A 91 4.23 9.04 -16.90
CA LEU A 91 4.70 7.68 -16.72
C LEU A 91 4.78 6.92 -18.05
N GLU A 92 3.72 6.98 -18.87
CA GLU A 92 3.64 6.29 -20.17
C GLU A 92 4.70 6.81 -21.15
N GLU A 93 4.98 8.11 -21.14
CA GLU A 93 5.98 8.74 -22.01
C GLU A 93 7.41 8.70 -21.43
N GLY A 94 7.62 8.05 -20.29
CA GLY A 94 8.94 7.93 -19.67
C GLY A 94 9.59 9.27 -19.31
N ARG A 95 8.78 10.26 -18.90
CA ARG A 95 9.29 11.60 -18.54
C ARG A 95 9.74 11.63 -17.09
N ASP A 96 10.94 12.14 -16.83
CA ASP A 96 11.54 12.09 -15.49
C ASP A 96 11.06 13.22 -14.58
N SER A 97 10.96 14.45 -15.09
CA SER A 97 10.59 15.63 -14.30
C SER A 97 9.19 16.17 -14.58
N MET A 98 8.69 17.04 -13.70
CA MET A 98 7.46 17.81 -13.95
C MET A 98 7.67 18.86 -15.06
N GLY A 99 8.89 19.37 -15.21
CA GLY A 99 9.25 20.27 -16.31
C GLY A 99 9.12 19.58 -17.67
N ASP A 100 9.62 18.36 -17.80
CA ASP A 100 9.52 17.56 -19.04
C ASP A 100 8.06 17.24 -19.39
N LEU A 101 7.23 16.94 -18.38
CA LEU A 101 5.79 16.77 -18.58
C LEU A 101 5.14 18.06 -19.11
N LEU A 102 5.45 19.21 -18.52
CA LEU A 102 4.87 20.49 -18.95
C LEU A 102 5.34 20.88 -20.36
N LEU A 103 6.61 20.62 -20.69
CA LEU A 103 7.13 20.80 -22.05
C LEU A 103 6.38 19.91 -23.03
N TYR A 104 6.20 18.63 -22.70
CA TYR A 104 5.44 17.69 -23.54
C TYR A 104 3.99 18.14 -23.75
N LEU A 105 3.30 18.60 -22.70
CA LEU A 105 1.93 19.11 -22.82
C LEU A 105 1.86 20.41 -23.65
N HIS A 106 2.86 21.28 -23.54
CA HIS A 106 2.97 22.48 -24.35
C HIS A 106 3.19 22.17 -25.84
N GLU A 107 4.03 21.16 -26.15
CA GLU A 107 4.24 20.65 -27.50
C GLU A 107 3.00 19.95 -28.09
N HIS A 108 2.10 19.46 -27.22
CA HIS A 108 0.88 18.76 -27.62
C HIS A 108 -0.39 19.41 -27.02
N PRO A 109 -0.79 20.63 -27.47
CA PRO A 109 -1.89 21.39 -26.86
C PRO A 109 -3.24 20.65 -26.81
N ALA A 110 -3.50 19.73 -27.73
CA ALA A 110 -4.69 18.89 -27.72
C ALA A 110 -4.87 18.14 -26.38
N LEU A 111 -3.76 17.73 -25.73
CA LEU A 111 -3.79 17.09 -24.43
C LEU A 111 -4.23 18.05 -23.31
N ILE A 112 -3.85 19.33 -23.38
CA ILE A 112 -4.25 20.34 -22.38
C ILE A 112 -5.78 20.44 -22.32
N TRP A 113 -6.41 20.51 -23.49
CA TRP A 113 -7.88 20.53 -23.62
C TRP A 113 -8.50 19.20 -23.18
N LEU A 114 -7.95 18.08 -23.66
CA LEU A 114 -8.48 16.73 -23.40
C LEU A 114 -8.52 16.42 -21.91
N LEU A 115 -7.43 16.72 -21.21
CA LEU A 115 -7.27 16.46 -19.78
C LEU A 115 -8.09 17.40 -18.90
N GLY A 116 -8.60 18.51 -19.45
CA GLY A 116 -9.43 19.46 -18.70
C GLY A 116 -8.63 20.47 -17.88
N PHE A 117 -7.42 20.84 -18.31
CA PHE A 117 -6.75 21.98 -17.71
C PHE A 117 -7.55 23.26 -17.96
N PRO A 118 -7.54 24.22 -17.02
CA PRO A 118 -8.14 25.52 -17.25
C PRO A 118 -7.53 26.22 -18.46
N LEU A 119 -8.37 26.65 -19.40
CA LEU A 119 -7.92 27.25 -20.66
C LEU A 119 -7.94 28.77 -20.57
N VAL A 120 -6.84 29.40 -20.99
CA VAL A 120 -6.74 30.85 -21.17
C VAL A 120 -7.04 31.17 -22.64
N PRO A 121 -8.16 31.83 -22.96
CA PRO A 121 -8.54 32.11 -24.34
C PRO A 121 -7.48 32.93 -25.08
N SER A 122 -7.23 32.59 -26.34
CA SER A 122 -6.25 33.29 -27.18
C SER A 122 -6.62 33.17 -28.65
N THR A 123 -6.52 34.27 -29.38
CA THR A 123 -6.73 34.31 -30.83
C THR A 123 -5.46 33.99 -31.63
N ARG A 124 -4.31 33.86 -30.95
CA ARG A 124 -3.02 33.57 -31.57
C ARG A 124 -2.93 32.14 -32.11
N TYR A 125 -3.68 31.22 -31.53
CA TYR A 125 -3.62 29.79 -31.81
C TYR A 125 -4.93 29.31 -32.44
N SER A 126 -4.85 28.43 -33.44
CA SER A 126 -6.00 27.92 -34.18
C SER A 126 -7.00 27.13 -33.33
N PHE A 127 -6.55 26.59 -32.20
CA PHE A 127 -7.37 25.88 -31.21
C PHE A 127 -7.96 26.79 -30.12
N GLY A 128 -7.73 28.10 -30.17
CA GLY A 128 -8.49 29.11 -29.41
C GLY A 128 -8.03 29.38 -27.97
N PHE A 129 -6.91 28.83 -27.53
CA PHE A 129 -6.34 29.09 -26.20
C PHE A 129 -4.80 29.19 -26.25
N ASP A 130 -4.19 29.79 -25.24
CA ASP A 130 -2.74 29.85 -25.08
C ASP A 130 -2.25 28.63 -24.28
N PRO A 131 -1.46 27.71 -24.88
CA PRO A 131 -0.99 26.49 -24.19
C PRO A 131 -0.16 26.80 -22.94
N GLN A 132 0.74 27.79 -23.03
CA GLN A 132 1.65 28.12 -21.94
C GLN A 132 0.90 28.76 -20.78
N ALA A 133 -0.03 29.69 -21.06
CA ALA A 133 -0.82 30.34 -20.03
C ALA A 133 -1.88 29.43 -19.39
N SER A 134 -2.27 28.34 -20.09
CA SER A 134 -3.24 27.35 -19.60
C SER A 134 -2.62 26.26 -18.72
N LEU A 135 -1.29 26.16 -18.69
CA LEU A 135 -0.59 25.18 -17.87
C LEU A 135 -0.12 25.77 -16.52
N PRO A 136 -0.12 24.96 -15.45
CA PRO A 136 0.56 25.35 -14.20
C PRO A 136 2.06 25.51 -14.39
N THR A 137 2.68 26.17 -13.41
CA THR A 137 4.13 26.10 -13.23
C THR A 137 4.56 24.73 -12.69
N GLU A 138 5.82 24.37 -12.95
CA GLU A 138 6.43 23.14 -12.40
C GLU A 138 6.29 23.06 -10.88
N ARG A 139 6.57 24.18 -10.18
CA ARG A 139 6.40 24.28 -8.72
C ARG A 139 4.97 23.99 -8.28
N HIS A 140 3.97 24.41 -9.06
CA HIS A 140 2.58 24.12 -8.76
C HIS A 140 2.29 22.62 -8.93
N MET A 141 2.75 21.99 -10.01
CA MET A 141 2.59 20.54 -10.23
C MET A 141 3.24 19.70 -9.13
N ALA A 142 4.48 20.02 -8.75
CA ALA A 142 5.17 19.34 -7.65
C ALA A 142 4.42 19.52 -6.31
N ARG A 143 3.84 20.69 -6.08
CA ARG A 143 3.00 20.95 -4.90
C ARG A 143 1.70 20.15 -4.94
N LEU A 144 1.05 20.01 -6.10
CA LEU A 144 -0.13 19.16 -6.24
C LEU A 144 0.22 17.72 -5.86
N LEU A 145 1.28 17.15 -6.42
CA LEU A 145 1.70 15.79 -6.08
C LEU A 145 1.88 15.59 -4.56
N ARG A 146 2.48 16.57 -3.89
CA ARG A 146 2.73 16.52 -2.44
C ARG A 146 1.48 16.72 -1.58
N GLN A 147 0.54 17.54 -2.03
CA GLN A 147 -0.60 17.97 -1.22
C GLN A 147 -1.90 17.22 -1.55
N THR A 148 -1.97 16.52 -2.67
CA THR A 148 -3.12 15.71 -3.04
C THR A 148 -3.28 14.57 -2.02
N PRO A 149 -4.46 14.42 -1.38
CA PRO A 149 -4.69 13.33 -0.44
C PRO A 149 -4.49 11.96 -1.09
N ASN A 150 -3.84 11.02 -0.39
CA ASN A 150 -3.57 9.69 -0.93
C ASN A 150 -4.83 8.96 -1.43
N GLN A 151 -5.99 9.23 -0.81
CA GLN A 151 -7.29 8.66 -1.22
C GLN A 151 -7.60 8.89 -2.71
N VAL A 152 -7.13 10.00 -3.28
CA VAL A 152 -7.32 10.31 -4.71
C VAL A 152 -6.54 9.31 -5.59
N PHE A 153 -5.30 8.99 -5.23
CA PHE A 153 -4.50 7.98 -5.94
C PHE A 153 -5.02 6.57 -5.69
N GLN A 154 -5.48 6.28 -4.46
CA GLN A 154 -6.13 4.99 -4.15
C GLN A 154 -7.39 4.78 -4.98
N ALA A 155 -8.23 5.82 -5.16
CA ALA A 155 -9.43 5.72 -5.98
C ALA A 155 -9.08 5.39 -7.44
N LEU A 156 -8.07 6.06 -8.01
CA LEU A 156 -7.58 5.75 -9.35
C LEU A 156 -7.09 4.30 -9.46
N PHE A 157 -6.28 3.85 -8.50
CA PHE A 157 -5.78 2.48 -8.46
C PHE A 157 -6.93 1.47 -8.36
N VAL A 158 -7.84 1.65 -7.42
CA VAL A 158 -9.01 0.76 -7.22
C VAL A 158 -9.89 0.72 -8.47
N ASN A 159 -10.12 1.85 -9.15
CA ASN A 159 -10.87 1.86 -10.41
C ASN A 159 -10.16 1.05 -11.50
N SER A 160 -8.83 1.16 -11.60
CA SER A 160 -8.06 0.35 -12.56
C SER A 160 -8.23 -1.15 -12.33
N VAL A 161 -8.21 -1.58 -11.06
CA VAL A 161 -8.40 -2.99 -10.70
C VAL A 161 -9.83 -3.45 -10.97
N HIS A 162 -10.84 -2.62 -10.71
CA HIS A 162 -12.23 -2.94 -11.06
C HIS A 162 -12.44 -3.13 -12.56
N LEU A 163 -11.82 -2.30 -13.40
CA LEU A 163 -11.90 -2.47 -14.86
C LEU A 163 -11.25 -3.79 -15.30
N LEU A 164 -10.13 -4.17 -14.69
CA LEU A 164 -9.50 -5.47 -14.94
C LEU A 164 -10.41 -6.62 -14.50
N LEU A 165 -11.00 -6.54 -13.30
CA LEU A 165 -11.96 -7.55 -12.80
C LEU A 165 -13.14 -7.72 -13.74
N GLN A 166 -13.72 -6.63 -14.23
CA GLN A 166 -14.82 -6.67 -15.20
C GLN A 166 -14.41 -7.34 -16.51
N GLU A 167 -13.23 -7.01 -17.04
CA GLU A 167 -12.74 -7.59 -18.29
C GLU A 167 -12.43 -9.09 -18.13
N PHE A 168 -11.86 -9.52 -17.01
CA PHE A 168 -11.62 -10.94 -16.74
C PHE A 168 -12.91 -11.70 -16.51
N ALA A 169 -13.88 -11.12 -15.79
CA ALA A 169 -15.20 -11.72 -15.63
C ALA A 169 -15.89 -11.94 -16.99
N ARG A 170 -15.77 -11.00 -17.93
CA ARG A 170 -16.28 -11.14 -19.31
C ARG A 170 -15.61 -12.28 -20.08
N GLN A 171 -14.36 -12.59 -19.75
CA GLN A 171 -13.61 -13.72 -20.29
C GLN A 171 -13.82 -15.03 -19.51
N GLY A 172 -14.63 -15.03 -18.45
CA GLY A 172 -14.87 -16.19 -17.59
C GLY A 172 -13.69 -16.55 -16.67
N ILE A 173 -12.79 -15.60 -16.41
CA ILE A 173 -11.60 -15.80 -15.56
C ILE A 173 -11.89 -15.25 -14.16
N LEU A 174 -11.63 -16.06 -13.13
CA LEU A 174 -11.76 -15.66 -11.73
C LEU A 174 -10.40 -15.20 -11.18
N MET A 175 -10.36 -14.03 -10.52
CA MET A 175 -9.13 -13.42 -9.97
C MET A 175 -8.86 -13.72 -8.49
N ASN A 176 -9.56 -14.70 -7.89
CA ASN A 176 -9.64 -14.84 -6.42
C ASN A 176 -8.97 -16.09 -5.83
N ASP A 177 -8.29 -16.92 -6.63
CA ASP A 177 -7.77 -18.19 -6.12
C ASP A 177 -6.45 -18.03 -5.35
N CYS A 178 -5.45 -17.35 -5.91
CA CYS A 178 -4.10 -17.30 -5.33
C CYS A 178 -3.50 -15.90 -5.37
N VAL A 179 -3.07 -15.40 -4.21
CA VAL A 179 -2.39 -14.12 -4.06
C VAL A 179 -0.96 -14.28 -3.59
N SER A 180 -0.11 -13.33 -3.94
CA SER A 180 1.25 -13.19 -3.43
C SER A 180 1.41 -11.82 -2.79
N LEU A 181 2.15 -11.73 -1.69
CA LEU A 181 2.49 -10.45 -1.05
C LEU A 181 4.00 -10.34 -0.93
N ASP A 182 4.53 -9.21 -1.40
CA ASP A 182 5.94 -8.84 -1.25
C ASP A 182 6.07 -7.40 -0.75
N THR A 183 7.19 -7.10 -0.07
CA THR A 183 7.52 -5.77 0.41
C THR A 183 8.86 -5.30 -0.12
N LYS A 184 8.92 -4.04 -0.55
CA LYS A 184 10.12 -3.44 -1.13
C LYS A 184 10.43 -2.10 -0.48
N HIS A 185 11.69 -1.89 -0.13
CA HIS A 185 12.14 -0.62 0.44
C HIS A 185 12.20 0.48 -0.62
N ILE A 186 11.76 1.67 -0.23
CA ILE A 186 11.84 2.91 -0.99
C ILE A 186 12.73 3.87 -0.20
N LEU A 187 13.89 4.21 -0.76
CA LEU A 187 14.80 5.17 -0.12
C LEU A 187 14.28 6.59 -0.32
N ALA A 188 14.21 7.36 0.76
CA ALA A 188 13.86 8.77 0.66
C ALA A 188 14.96 9.57 -0.06
N TRP A 189 14.56 10.54 -0.88
CA TRP A 189 15.49 11.44 -1.54
C TRP A 189 15.91 12.58 -0.60
N VAL A 190 16.76 12.23 0.38
CA VAL A 190 17.22 13.14 1.44
C VAL A 190 18.74 13.15 1.52
N LYS A 191 19.32 14.28 1.95
CA LYS A 191 20.78 14.43 2.07
C LYS A 191 21.39 13.37 3.01
N GLU A 192 20.64 12.92 4.00
CA GLU A 192 20.99 11.91 5.00
C GLU A 192 21.22 10.53 4.38
N ASN A 193 20.69 10.26 3.18
CA ASN A 193 20.94 9.03 2.44
C ASN A 193 22.13 9.15 1.47
N ASN A 194 22.66 10.35 1.21
CA ASN A 194 23.84 10.53 0.37
C ASN A 194 25.12 10.30 1.19
N PRO A 195 25.89 9.23 0.92
CA PRO A 195 27.10 8.94 1.69
C PRO A 195 28.19 10.02 1.52
N LYS A 196 28.15 10.81 0.45
CA LYS A 196 29.11 11.91 0.18
C LYS A 196 28.77 13.20 0.91
N ALA A 197 27.56 13.33 1.46
CA ALA A 197 27.16 14.54 2.18
C ALA A 197 27.70 14.51 3.61
N TYR A 198 28.26 15.61 4.10
CA TYR A 198 28.57 15.76 5.54
C TYR A 198 27.28 16.04 6.31
N VAL A 199 26.86 15.08 7.14
CA VAL A 199 25.66 15.18 7.96
C VAL A 199 25.96 14.66 9.35
N ASP A 200 25.97 15.56 10.33
CA ASP A 200 26.05 15.20 11.73
C ASP A 200 24.81 14.41 12.14
N GLN A 201 24.99 13.41 13.00
CA GLN A 201 23.86 12.69 13.61
C GLN A 201 22.93 11.99 12.58
N ARG A 202 23.46 11.61 11.42
CA ARG A 202 22.76 10.99 10.27
C ARG A 202 21.72 9.93 10.62
N TYR A 203 22.00 9.10 11.63
CA TYR A 203 21.18 7.95 12.00
C TYR A 203 20.41 8.14 13.33
N LYS A 204 20.22 9.38 13.79
CA LYS A 204 19.36 9.66 14.94
C LYS A 204 17.88 9.61 14.52
N LYS A 205 17.17 8.59 15.00
CA LYS A 205 15.75 8.34 14.67
C LYS A 205 14.81 9.50 14.99
N ASP A 206 15.17 10.30 16.00
CA ASP A 206 14.38 11.45 16.46
C ASP A 206 14.60 12.73 15.63
N LEU A 207 15.56 12.73 14.70
CA LEU A 207 15.88 13.88 13.85
C LEU A 207 15.47 13.59 12.41
N GLN A 208 14.21 13.89 12.06
CA GLN A 208 13.71 13.65 10.72
C GLN A 208 14.37 14.58 9.68
N PRO A 209 14.70 14.06 8.48
CA PRO A 209 15.19 14.86 7.37
C PRO A 209 14.25 16.01 7.00
N LYS A 210 14.81 17.22 6.79
CA LYS A 210 14.01 18.38 6.35
C LYS A 210 13.38 18.20 4.97
N GLY A 211 14.03 17.44 4.09
CA GLY A 211 13.56 17.21 2.72
C GLY A 211 12.35 16.28 2.65
N ASP A 212 12.20 15.41 3.64
CA ASP A 212 11.11 14.46 3.76
C ASP A 212 10.85 14.15 5.25
N PRO A 213 9.99 14.93 5.92
CA PRO A 213 9.70 14.75 7.35
C PRO A 213 8.91 13.48 7.69
N ASP A 214 8.27 12.85 6.70
CA ASP A 214 7.41 11.68 6.88
C ASP A 214 8.21 10.37 6.86
N CYS A 215 9.40 10.38 6.25
CA CYS A 215 10.25 9.21 6.22
C CYS A 215 10.76 8.81 7.62
N ARG A 216 11.07 7.53 7.80
CA ARG A 216 11.61 7.02 9.05
C ARG A 216 12.89 6.22 8.78
N LEU A 217 13.73 6.11 9.80
CA LEU A 217 14.97 5.37 9.70
C LEU A 217 14.70 3.86 9.82
N GLY A 218 15.12 3.10 8.82
CA GLY A 218 15.09 1.64 8.80
C GLY A 218 16.49 1.04 8.61
N CYS A 219 16.58 -0.27 8.78
CA CYS A 219 17.81 -1.04 8.62
C CYS A 219 17.65 -1.99 7.44
N LYS A 220 18.53 -1.87 6.45
CA LYS A 220 18.68 -2.80 5.33
C LYS A 220 19.89 -3.67 5.58
N ARG A 221 19.70 -4.96 5.82
CA ARG A 221 20.84 -5.90 5.94
C ARG A 221 21.39 -6.22 4.55
N LYS A 222 22.71 -6.40 4.46
CA LYS A 222 23.41 -6.76 3.20
C LYS A 222 23.13 -8.20 2.73
N HIS A 223 22.60 -9.06 3.60
CA HIS A 223 22.26 -10.45 3.28
C HIS A 223 20.95 -10.85 3.96
N ASN A 224 20.07 -11.52 3.21
CA ASN A 224 18.79 -12.05 3.71
C ASN A 224 18.98 -13.32 4.55
N GLN A 225 20.11 -14.01 4.41
CA GLN A 225 20.48 -15.14 5.26
C GLN A 225 21.38 -14.66 6.40
N ARG A 226 21.05 -15.09 7.62
CA ARG A 226 21.95 -15.00 8.76
C ARG A 226 23.16 -15.87 8.41
N LEU A 227 24.28 -15.27 7.99
CA LEU A 227 25.55 -15.96 8.18
C LEU A 227 25.58 -16.30 9.66
N GLN A 228 25.74 -17.59 9.96
CA GLN A 228 26.01 -18.06 11.30
C GLN A 228 27.26 -17.31 11.78
N GLN A 229 27.09 -16.15 12.41
CA GLN A 229 28.09 -15.63 13.31
C GLN A 229 28.13 -16.65 14.44
N SER A 230 29.19 -17.45 14.40
CA SER A 230 29.68 -18.26 15.49
C SER A 230 29.55 -17.48 16.80
N ASP A 231 28.90 -18.13 17.76
CA ASP A 231 28.74 -17.78 19.17
C ASP A 231 27.90 -16.52 19.46
N GLU A 232 26.69 -16.76 19.98
CA GLU A 232 25.96 -15.75 20.75
C GLU A 232 26.88 -15.25 21.88
N PRO A 233 27.09 -13.93 22.04
CA PRO A 233 27.76 -13.43 23.24
C PRO A 233 26.90 -13.82 24.45
N ALA A 234 27.51 -14.56 25.38
CA ALA A 234 26.85 -14.97 26.62
C ALA A 234 26.17 -13.75 27.30
N THR A 235 25.00 -13.98 27.90
CA THR A 235 24.26 -12.96 28.66
C THR A 235 25.23 -12.20 29.56
N PRO A 236 25.40 -10.88 29.39
CA PRO A 236 26.40 -10.12 30.14
C PRO A 236 26.12 -10.24 31.64
N LYS A 237 27.08 -10.80 32.39
CA LYS A 237 27.02 -10.85 33.87
C LYS A 237 27.30 -9.49 34.51
N THR A 238 27.50 -8.44 33.70
CA THR A 238 27.80 -7.07 34.09
C THR A 238 27.00 -6.10 33.22
N ASN A 239 26.98 -4.81 33.61
CA ASN A 239 26.18 -3.76 32.99
C ASN A 239 26.39 -3.75 31.45
N PRO A 240 25.32 -3.82 30.62
CA PRO A 240 25.47 -3.98 29.19
C PRO A 240 26.19 -2.77 28.58
N LEU A 241 27.32 -3.01 27.91
CA LEU A 241 27.96 -2.02 27.05
C LEU A 241 27.18 -1.95 25.73
N PRO A 242 26.89 -0.74 25.20
CA PRO A 242 26.24 -0.60 23.91
C PRO A 242 27.08 -1.29 22.82
N ALA A 243 26.40 -1.95 21.88
CA ALA A 243 26.98 -2.72 20.79
C ALA A 243 27.78 -1.83 19.81
N GLY A 244 28.95 -1.34 20.22
CA GLY A 244 29.76 -0.40 19.45
C GLY A 244 30.39 -1.00 18.19
N ASN A 245 30.53 -2.32 18.13
CA ASN A 245 31.24 -3.02 17.06
C ASN A 245 30.40 -4.04 16.27
N LEU A 246 29.09 -4.13 16.51
CA LEU A 246 28.21 -4.97 15.69
C LEU A 246 27.70 -4.12 14.52
N GLN A 247 28.30 -4.26 13.33
CA GLN A 247 27.78 -3.64 12.09
C GLN A 247 26.48 -4.33 11.66
N ILE A 248 25.38 -4.03 12.36
CA ILE A 248 24.06 -4.57 12.06
C ILE A 248 23.45 -3.76 10.90
N GLY A 249 23.83 -4.12 9.67
CA GLY A 249 23.21 -3.61 8.45
C GLY A 249 23.52 -2.15 8.09
N GLU A 250 23.00 -1.73 6.93
CA GLU A 250 23.05 -0.35 6.45
C GLU A 250 21.76 0.37 6.84
N PHE A 251 21.86 1.55 7.44
CA PHE A 251 20.70 2.34 7.82
C PHE A 251 20.36 3.36 6.74
N TYR A 252 19.07 3.48 6.43
CA TYR A 252 18.58 4.49 5.50
C TYR A 252 17.29 5.10 6.01
N TRP A 253 17.02 6.32 5.59
CA TRP A 253 15.73 6.99 5.75
C TRP A 253 14.83 6.61 4.57
N GLY A 254 13.57 6.27 4.81
CA GLY A 254 12.68 5.92 3.72
C GLY A 254 11.32 5.39 4.15
N TYR A 255 10.82 4.50 3.30
CA TYR A 255 9.56 3.80 3.40
C TYR A 255 9.73 2.33 2.98
N GLY A 256 8.74 1.51 3.25
CA GLY A 256 8.52 0.23 2.58
C GLY A 256 7.17 0.25 1.87
N SER A 257 7.12 -0.30 0.66
CA SER A 257 5.89 -0.51 -0.09
C SER A 257 5.60 -2.00 -0.16
N GLY A 258 4.44 -2.40 0.35
CA GLY A 258 3.90 -3.75 0.24
C GLY A 258 2.84 -3.79 -0.84
N ILE A 259 2.87 -4.82 -1.67
CA ILE A 259 1.85 -5.06 -2.70
C ILE A 259 1.30 -6.46 -2.59
N VAL A 260 0.00 -6.61 -2.87
CA VAL A 260 -0.64 -7.91 -3.10
C VAL A 260 -0.89 -8.06 -4.59
N VAL A 261 -0.47 -9.18 -5.14
CA VAL A 261 -0.51 -9.49 -6.57
C VAL A 261 -1.29 -10.77 -6.79
N VAL A 262 -2.10 -10.80 -7.85
CA VAL A 262 -2.66 -12.03 -8.40
C VAL A 262 -1.95 -12.38 -9.69
N LYS A 263 -1.65 -13.66 -9.86
CA LYS A 263 -1.08 -14.19 -11.11
C LYS A 263 -2.17 -14.90 -11.89
N ILE A 264 -2.40 -14.45 -13.12
CA ILE A 264 -3.35 -15.09 -14.03
C ILE A 264 -2.54 -15.85 -15.09
N PRO A 265 -2.72 -17.18 -15.20
CA PRO A 265 -2.05 -17.98 -16.21
C PRO A 265 -2.21 -17.39 -17.62
N ASN A 266 -1.11 -17.29 -18.36
CA ASN A 266 -1.05 -16.77 -19.74
C ASN A 266 -1.51 -15.32 -19.94
N LYS A 267 -1.74 -14.54 -18.87
CA LYS A 267 -2.11 -13.12 -18.94
C LYS A 267 -1.10 -12.20 -18.26
N GLY A 268 -0.60 -12.59 -17.10
CA GLY A 268 0.39 -11.82 -16.36
C GLY A 268 0.11 -11.72 -14.87
N GLU A 269 0.68 -10.70 -14.25
CA GLU A 269 0.63 -10.43 -12.82
C GLU A 269 -0.01 -9.05 -12.60
N PHE A 270 -1.01 -8.99 -11.72
CA PHE A 270 -1.83 -7.80 -11.52
C PHE A 270 -1.85 -7.43 -10.05
N VAL A 271 -1.56 -6.16 -9.75
CA VAL A 271 -1.59 -5.64 -8.37
C VAL A 271 -3.04 -5.46 -7.95
N LEU A 272 -3.43 -6.07 -6.84
CA LEU A 272 -4.75 -5.94 -6.22
C LEU A 272 -4.77 -4.89 -5.13
N ALA A 273 -3.74 -4.82 -4.29
CA ALA A 273 -3.66 -3.88 -3.19
C ALA A 273 -2.24 -3.37 -3.03
N GLU A 274 -2.09 -2.12 -2.61
CA GLU A 274 -0.80 -1.56 -2.20
C GLU A 274 -0.93 -0.86 -0.84
N LEU A 275 0.17 -0.84 -0.09
CA LEU A 275 0.32 -0.05 1.10
C LEU A 275 1.77 0.40 1.22
N THR A 276 1.97 1.71 1.36
CA THR A 276 3.26 2.28 1.74
C THR A 276 3.26 2.66 3.21
N GLN A 277 4.26 2.19 3.96
CA GLN A 277 4.47 2.52 5.37
C GLN A 277 5.87 3.10 5.59
N PRO A 278 6.09 3.87 6.66
CA PRO A 278 7.44 4.32 7.00
C PRO A 278 8.40 3.15 7.28
N PHE A 279 9.69 3.35 7.03
CA PHE A 279 10.67 2.25 6.97
C PHE A 279 10.96 1.53 8.30
N ASN A 280 10.44 2.04 9.42
CA ASN A 280 10.54 1.38 10.73
C ASN A 280 9.42 0.37 10.98
N CYS A 281 8.45 0.24 10.07
CA CYS A 281 7.39 -0.76 10.12
C CYS A 281 7.94 -2.14 9.69
N PRO A 282 7.63 -3.23 10.40
CA PRO A 282 8.05 -4.59 10.03
C PRO A 282 7.19 -5.15 8.88
N ASP A 283 7.72 -6.08 8.09
CA ASP A 283 6.99 -6.67 6.94
C ASP A 283 5.63 -7.27 7.33
N LEU A 284 5.55 -7.89 8.51
CA LEU A 284 4.29 -8.43 9.05
C LEU A 284 3.20 -7.37 9.27
N SER A 285 3.54 -6.09 9.45
CA SER A 285 2.52 -5.03 9.63
C SER A 285 1.73 -4.74 8.36
N TYR A 286 2.22 -5.16 7.20
CA TYR A 286 1.53 -4.99 5.93
C TYR A 286 0.40 -6.01 5.74
N PHE A 287 0.46 -7.17 6.41
CA PHE A 287 -0.42 -8.32 6.15
C PHE A 287 -1.90 -8.00 6.27
N PHE A 288 -2.41 -7.67 7.47
CA PHE A 288 -3.84 -7.44 7.67
C PHE A 288 -4.39 -6.26 6.87
N PRO A 289 -3.73 -5.07 6.83
CA PRO A 289 -4.22 -3.97 6.00
C PRO A 289 -4.31 -4.33 4.51
N LEU A 290 -3.34 -5.07 3.99
CA LEU A 290 -3.35 -5.49 2.59
C LEU A 290 -4.41 -6.55 2.33
N MET A 291 -4.57 -7.55 3.20
CA MET A 291 -5.63 -8.56 3.11
C MET A 291 -7.02 -7.91 3.14
N GLN A 292 -7.24 -6.93 4.02
CA GLN A 292 -8.49 -6.18 4.08
C GLN A 292 -8.80 -5.47 2.76
N LYS A 293 -7.81 -4.78 2.17
CA LYS A 293 -7.97 -4.13 0.86
C LYS A 293 -8.23 -5.14 -0.25
N THR A 294 -7.52 -6.27 -0.23
CA THR A 294 -7.69 -7.35 -1.20
C THR A 294 -9.10 -7.95 -1.14
N GLU A 295 -9.63 -8.21 0.06
CA GLU A 295 -11.00 -8.69 0.25
C GLU A 295 -12.05 -7.69 -0.23
N GLN A 296 -11.85 -6.39 0.03
CA GLN A 296 -12.76 -5.34 -0.46
C GLN A 296 -12.81 -5.30 -1.99
N ILE A 297 -11.69 -5.59 -2.65
CA ILE A 297 -11.57 -5.56 -4.11
C ILE A 297 -12.11 -6.84 -4.76
N LEU A 298 -11.77 -8.01 -4.19
CA LEU A 298 -12.21 -9.29 -4.72
C LEU A 298 -13.65 -9.66 -4.31
N GLY A 299 -14.17 -9.04 -3.26
CA GLY A 299 -15.45 -9.40 -2.64
C GLY A 299 -15.40 -10.68 -1.79
N SER A 300 -14.24 -11.31 -1.69
CA SER A 300 -14.04 -12.53 -0.90
C SER A 300 -12.59 -12.69 -0.45
N LYS A 301 -12.39 -13.42 0.65
CA LYS A 301 -11.08 -13.86 1.12
C LYS A 301 -10.39 -14.75 0.06
N PRO A 302 -9.14 -14.46 -0.34
CA PRO A 302 -8.40 -15.35 -1.24
C PRO A 302 -8.21 -16.73 -0.63
N ARG A 303 -8.22 -17.77 -1.47
CA ARG A 303 -8.10 -19.17 -1.03
C ARG A 303 -6.67 -19.57 -0.71
N LEU A 304 -5.72 -19.12 -1.53
CA LEU A 304 -4.31 -19.44 -1.43
C LEU A 304 -3.47 -18.17 -1.28
N GLY A 305 -2.45 -18.23 -0.42
CA GLY A 305 -1.48 -17.15 -0.23
C GLY A 305 -0.06 -17.66 -0.41
N THR A 306 0.81 -16.90 -1.07
CA THR A 306 2.25 -17.19 -1.10
C THR A 306 3.05 -15.97 -0.63
N PHE A 307 3.93 -16.17 0.33
CA PHE A 307 4.63 -15.08 1.01
C PHE A 307 6.09 -15.42 1.26
N ASP A 308 6.92 -14.41 1.51
CA ASP A 308 8.30 -14.62 1.94
C ASP A 308 8.39 -15.09 3.40
N ALA A 309 9.59 -15.50 3.84
CA ALA A 309 9.83 -15.93 5.22
C ALA A 309 9.66 -14.81 6.28
N ALA A 310 9.53 -13.54 5.86
CA ALA A 310 9.22 -12.46 6.79
C ALA A 310 7.78 -12.58 7.30
N PHE A 311 6.88 -13.14 6.50
CA PHE A 311 5.47 -13.42 6.84
C PHE A 311 5.23 -14.73 7.62
N ASP A 312 6.28 -15.41 8.08
CA ASP A 312 6.14 -16.62 8.92
C ASP A 312 5.60 -16.26 10.32
N ALA A 313 4.28 -16.16 10.43
CA ALA A 313 3.53 -15.93 11.65
C ALA A 313 2.24 -16.75 11.62
N TRP A 314 1.83 -17.31 12.77
CA TRP A 314 0.67 -18.22 12.84
C TRP A 314 -0.62 -17.63 12.27
N TYR A 315 -0.87 -16.34 12.49
CA TYR A 315 -2.10 -15.69 12.04
C TYR A 315 -2.15 -15.53 10.51
N VAL A 316 -1.01 -15.65 9.82
CA VAL A 316 -0.97 -15.72 8.36
C VAL A 316 -1.55 -17.06 7.89
N TYR A 317 -1.27 -18.16 8.60
CA TYR A 317 -1.82 -19.48 8.29
C TYR A 317 -3.26 -19.67 8.79
N ASP A 318 -3.69 -18.95 9.83
CA ASP A 318 -5.06 -18.95 10.37
C ASP A 318 -6.03 -18.10 9.53
N TYR A 319 -5.58 -16.91 9.08
CA TYR A 319 -6.06 -16.37 7.81
C TYR A 319 -5.78 -17.44 6.73
N PHE A 320 -6.32 -17.50 5.52
CA PHE A 320 -6.24 -18.71 4.64
C PHE A 320 -6.76 -20.07 5.16
N HIS A 321 -6.63 -20.48 6.44
CA HIS A 321 -7.25 -21.72 6.93
C HIS A 321 -8.78 -21.67 6.83
N ARG A 322 -9.37 -22.79 6.40
CA ARG A 322 -10.80 -22.95 6.14
C ARG A 322 -11.23 -24.39 6.38
N ASP A 323 -12.17 -24.60 7.30
CA ASP A 323 -12.74 -25.93 7.56
C ASP A 323 -13.54 -26.46 6.35
N ASP A 324 -14.13 -25.55 5.56
CA ASP A 324 -14.93 -25.85 4.38
C ASP A 324 -14.10 -26.12 3.11
N ASP A 325 -12.83 -25.71 3.10
CA ASP A 325 -11.93 -25.85 1.96
C ASP A 325 -10.53 -26.30 2.41
N PRO A 326 -10.30 -27.62 2.53
CA PRO A 326 -9.00 -28.17 2.94
C PRO A 326 -7.84 -27.84 1.99
N LEU A 327 -8.13 -27.31 0.80
CA LEU A 327 -7.12 -26.88 -0.16
C LEU A 327 -6.70 -25.41 0.06
N ALA A 328 -7.37 -24.66 0.93
CA ALA A 328 -7.00 -23.27 1.24
C ALA A 328 -5.85 -23.22 2.25
N PHE A 329 -4.75 -22.57 1.89
CA PHE A 329 -3.58 -22.45 2.76
C PHE A 329 -2.65 -21.29 2.37
N ALA A 330 -1.77 -20.91 3.30
CA ALA A 330 -0.64 -20.03 3.05
C ALA A 330 0.65 -20.83 2.86
N ALA A 331 1.32 -20.65 1.73
CA ALA A 331 2.67 -21.16 1.47
C ALA A 331 3.70 -20.11 1.89
N VAL A 332 4.35 -20.34 3.02
CA VAL A 332 5.38 -19.45 3.57
C VAL A 332 6.63 -20.25 3.89
N PRO A 333 7.81 -19.88 3.36
CA PRO A 333 9.06 -20.51 3.72
C PRO A 333 9.33 -20.36 5.23
N PHE A 334 9.74 -21.46 5.87
CA PHE A 334 10.03 -21.48 7.29
C PHE A 334 11.17 -20.51 7.66
N SER A 335 10.96 -19.73 8.73
CA SER A 335 11.93 -18.78 9.26
C SER A 335 12.51 -19.28 10.58
N GLU A 336 13.85 -19.42 10.66
CA GLU A 336 14.56 -19.79 11.90
C GLU A 336 14.64 -18.61 12.90
N LYS A 337 13.51 -17.98 13.22
CA LYS A 337 13.40 -16.91 14.22
C LYS A 337 13.21 -17.53 15.62
N GLY A 338 13.72 -16.87 16.67
CA GLY A 338 13.40 -17.23 18.07
C GLY A 338 13.99 -18.54 18.61
N ARG A 339 15.20 -18.95 18.20
CA ARG A 339 15.86 -20.23 18.56
C ARG A 339 15.23 -21.51 17.99
N TYR A 340 14.22 -21.38 17.13
CA TYR A 340 13.63 -22.52 16.42
C TYR A 340 14.48 -22.85 15.19
N LYS A 341 15.13 -24.02 15.20
CA LYS A 341 15.87 -24.55 14.04
C LYS A 341 14.97 -25.43 13.19
N THR A 342 15.29 -25.53 11.91
CA THR A 342 14.67 -26.50 10.99
C THR A 342 14.84 -27.91 11.57
N LYS A 343 13.74 -28.68 11.69
CA LYS A 343 13.65 -29.97 12.41
C LYS A 343 13.77 -29.91 13.95
N GLY A 344 13.73 -28.73 14.56
CA GLY A 344 13.77 -28.56 16.02
C GLY A 344 12.43 -28.82 16.71
N ARG A 345 11.30 -28.69 16.00
CA ARG A 345 9.97 -29.09 16.50
C ARG A 345 9.69 -30.51 16.02
N MET A 346 9.79 -31.46 16.93
CA MET A 346 9.30 -32.82 16.73
C MET A 346 7.88 -32.89 17.28
N PHE A 347 7.03 -33.71 16.67
CA PHE A 347 5.68 -33.97 17.15
C PHE A 347 5.54 -35.47 17.44
N ASP A 348 4.74 -35.83 18.43
CA ASP A 348 4.35 -37.23 18.61
C ASP A 348 3.39 -37.70 17.49
N ALA A 349 3.00 -38.97 17.52
CA ALA A 349 2.08 -39.55 16.54
C ALA A 349 0.66 -38.95 16.60
N GLN A 350 0.36 -38.17 17.65
CA GLN A 350 -0.90 -37.52 17.93
C GLN A 350 -0.86 -36.02 17.59
N GLY A 351 0.28 -35.50 17.10
CA GLY A 351 0.46 -34.11 16.71
C GLY A 351 0.81 -33.16 17.86
N SER A 352 1.16 -33.65 19.05
CA SER A 352 1.61 -32.80 20.16
C SER A 352 3.10 -32.47 20.02
N PRO A 353 3.53 -31.22 20.27
CA PRO A 353 4.94 -30.87 20.20
C PRO A 353 5.74 -31.61 21.28
N LEU A 354 6.93 -32.10 20.93
CA LEU A 354 7.86 -32.75 21.85
C LEU A 354 8.85 -31.73 22.43
N CYS A 355 9.17 -31.87 23.71
CA CYS A 355 10.26 -31.13 24.33
C CYS A 355 11.64 -31.70 23.89
N ALA A 356 12.73 -31.05 24.31
CA ALA A 356 14.09 -31.53 24.03
C ALA A 356 14.39 -32.94 24.58
N ALA A 357 13.64 -33.40 25.58
CA ALA A 357 13.73 -34.76 26.13
C ALA A 357 12.83 -35.78 25.39
N GLY A 358 12.15 -35.39 24.30
CA GLY A 358 11.30 -36.28 23.51
C GLY A 358 9.93 -36.58 24.13
N LEU A 359 9.51 -35.83 25.16
CA LEU A 359 8.21 -35.99 25.82
C LEU A 359 7.17 -35.07 25.20
N ALA A 360 5.94 -35.56 25.04
CA ALA A 360 4.80 -34.79 24.57
C ALA A 360 4.50 -33.64 25.54
N MET A 361 4.46 -32.42 25.02
CA MET A 361 4.12 -31.22 25.77
C MET A 361 2.61 -31.02 25.73
N SER A 362 1.96 -31.25 26.87
CA SER A 362 0.54 -30.93 27.05
C SER A 362 0.34 -29.41 27.08
N LEU A 363 -0.63 -28.90 26.33
CA LEU A 363 -1.01 -27.49 26.36
C LEU A 363 -1.66 -27.17 27.72
N LEU A 364 -0.94 -26.46 28.60
CA LEU A 364 -1.43 -26.16 29.95
C LEU A 364 -2.16 -24.81 30.04
N PHE A 365 -1.75 -23.81 29.25
CA PHE A 365 -2.32 -22.47 29.31
C PHE A 365 -2.31 -21.80 27.94
N THR A 366 -3.34 -20.99 27.70
CA THR A 366 -3.45 -20.08 26.56
C THR A 366 -3.17 -18.67 27.05
N PHE A 367 -2.15 -17.99 26.50
CA PHE A 367 -1.92 -16.58 26.81
C PHE A 367 -2.50 -15.68 25.73
N THR A 368 -3.29 -14.70 26.16
CA THR A 368 -3.83 -13.63 25.32
C THR A 368 -2.95 -12.38 25.46
N THR A 369 -2.25 -11.98 24.39
CA THR A 369 -1.79 -10.59 24.26
C THR A 369 -2.84 -9.81 23.50
N ALA A 370 -3.65 -9.05 24.24
CA ALA A 370 -4.66 -8.13 23.70
C ALA A 370 -4.00 -6.81 23.22
N PRO A 371 -4.60 -6.12 22.23
CA PRO A 371 -5.98 -6.31 21.80
C PRO A 371 -6.13 -6.90 20.40
N LEU A 372 -6.95 -7.96 20.33
CA LEU A 372 -7.64 -8.52 19.16
C LEU A 372 -6.87 -9.53 18.28
N ALA A 373 -6.67 -10.75 18.81
CA ALA A 373 -6.97 -12.02 18.13
C ALA A 373 -6.65 -13.21 19.06
N TRP A 374 -7.47 -14.26 19.01
CA TRP A 374 -7.34 -15.48 19.83
C TRP A 374 -6.07 -16.25 19.43
N LEU A 375 -5.08 -16.29 20.32
CA LEU A 375 -3.83 -17.02 20.14
C LEU A 375 -3.98 -18.46 20.64
N ASN A 376 -3.72 -19.44 19.79
CA ASN A 376 -3.17 -20.73 20.21
C ASN A 376 -1.75 -20.84 19.62
N MET A 377 -0.74 -20.42 20.38
CA MET A 377 0.64 -20.73 20.06
C MET A 377 1.52 -20.81 21.31
N ASN A 378 2.33 -21.88 21.33
CA ASN A 378 3.33 -22.20 22.32
C ASN A 378 4.65 -21.43 22.09
N ALA A 379 5.07 -20.64 23.06
CA ALA A 379 6.46 -20.23 23.28
C ALA A 379 6.66 -20.04 24.80
N VAL A 380 7.30 -20.99 25.49
CA VAL A 380 8.74 -21.01 25.81
C VAL A 380 9.25 -19.73 26.50
N ASN A 381 9.31 -19.79 27.82
CA ASN A 381 10.42 -19.28 28.64
C ASN A 381 10.67 -20.37 29.70
N MET A 382 11.70 -21.19 29.53
CA MET A 382 12.97 -21.07 30.26
C MET A 382 12.74 -20.68 31.73
N ASP A 383 12.35 -21.68 32.53
CA ASP A 383 13.01 -22.08 33.78
C ASP A 383 12.11 -23.12 34.46
N VAL A 384 12.29 -24.38 34.10
CA VAL A 384 11.68 -25.48 34.85
C VAL A 384 12.81 -26.23 35.52
N HIS A 385 13.01 -25.94 36.80
CA HIS A 385 13.62 -26.88 37.72
C HIS A 385 12.88 -28.22 37.58
N CYS A 386 13.59 -29.23 37.09
CA CYS A 386 13.14 -30.62 37.13
C CYS A 386 12.71 -30.96 38.56
N SER A 387 11.41 -31.13 38.78
CA SER A 387 10.86 -31.62 40.04
C SER A 387 10.60 -33.11 39.87
N PHE A 388 11.38 -33.94 40.57
CA PHE A 388 11.12 -35.37 40.73
C PHE A 388 9.92 -35.59 41.68
N PRO A 389 9.12 -36.65 41.49
CA PRO A 389 7.96 -36.89 42.33
C PRO A 389 8.38 -37.46 43.70
N ASN A 390 7.61 -37.08 44.73
CA ASN A 390 7.62 -37.52 46.13
C ASN A 390 8.52 -36.72 47.09
N GLN A 391 7.92 -35.77 47.81
CA GLN A 391 7.85 -35.73 49.29
C GLN A 391 6.98 -34.56 49.80
N PRO A 392 6.44 -34.63 51.04
CA PRO A 392 5.18 -33.96 51.41
C PRO A 392 5.32 -32.49 51.81
N GLU A 393 4.19 -31.79 51.66
CA GLU A 393 3.96 -30.38 51.91
C GLU A 393 4.49 -29.87 53.25
N LYS A 394 5.22 -28.74 53.20
CA LYS A 394 5.40 -27.85 54.35
C LYS A 394 4.89 -26.46 54.00
N HIS A 395 3.79 -26.09 54.65
CA HIS A 395 3.27 -24.73 54.69
C HIS A 395 4.33 -23.74 55.17
N VAL A 396 4.50 -22.63 54.45
CA VAL A 396 5.17 -21.42 54.97
C VAL A 396 4.26 -20.23 54.74
N GLN A 397 3.89 -19.59 55.85
CA GLN A 397 3.01 -18.41 55.93
C GLN A 397 3.71 -17.17 55.36
N PHE A 398 2.99 -16.37 54.56
CA PHE A 398 3.40 -15.03 54.16
C PHE A 398 3.01 -14.01 55.25
N GLY A 399 4.02 -13.41 55.88
CA GLY A 399 3.86 -12.27 56.77
C GLY A 399 3.83 -10.96 56.00
N THR A 400 2.76 -10.18 56.18
CA THR A 400 2.61 -8.80 55.73
C THR A 400 3.45 -7.86 56.61
N ARG A 401 4.16 -6.89 56.00
CA ARG A 401 4.54 -5.65 56.69
C ARG A 401 4.59 -4.45 55.76
N THR A 402 3.91 -3.43 56.23
CA THR A 402 3.64 -2.11 55.67
C THR A 402 4.76 -1.10 55.96
N THR A 403 4.87 -0.12 55.04
CA THR A 403 5.28 1.29 55.22
C THR A 403 6.67 1.66 55.76
N GLN A 404 7.44 2.44 54.99
CA GLN A 404 7.69 3.88 55.25
C GLN A 404 8.66 4.52 54.23
N LYS A 405 8.31 5.74 53.78
CA LYS A 405 9.17 6.75 53.10
C LYS A 405 9.90 7.60 54.14
N PRO A 406 11.05 8.21 53.79
CA PRO A 406 11.13 9.69 53.72
C PRO A 406 11.94 10.20 52.49
N LYS A 407 11.46 11.22 51.74
CA LYS A 407 11.89 12.66 51.70
C LYS A 407 13.42 12.87 51.65
N ARG A 408 14.00 13.20 50.48
CA ARG A 408 14.32 14.55 49.93
C ARG A 408 15.15 15.43 50.88
N ASP A 409 16.37 15.78 50.46
CA ASP A 409 16.93 17.13 50.43
C ASP A 409 18.08 17.20 49.39
N ALA A 410 18.14 18.33 48.68
CA ALA A 410 19.13 18.73 47.65
C ALA A 410 20.17 19.68 48.30
N PRO A 411 20.99 20.49 47.58
CA PRO A 411 21.41 20.47 46.18
C PRO A 411 22.94 20.61 45.98
N TRP A 412 23.44 20.29 44.78
CA TRP A 412 24.35 21.09 43.93
C TRP A 412 24.21 20.58 42.49
#